data_AF-A0A1S2LKT9-F1
#
_entry.id   AF-A0A1S2LKT9-F1
#
_cell.length_a   1.000
_cell.length_b   1.000
_cell.length_c   1.000
_cell.angle_alpha   90.00
_cell.angle_beta   90.00
_cell.angle_gamma   90.00
#
_symmetry.space_group_name_H-M   'P 1'
#
loop_
_entity.id
_entity.type
_entity.pdbx_description
1 polymer ?
#
loop_
_entity_poly.entity_id
_entity_poly.type
_entity_poly.pdbx_seq_one_letter_code
_entity_poly.pdbx_strand_id
1 'polypeptide(L)'
;MAQTKKKQQKNYTLKKINNRYYVYTWSYIKKENRIKDEKRFNWKYRGPLDGDGGKFIEKLEIVDIKTFWSEVHFNEVKDNEFHRITSELYGSVQFKDRVAALNAMAANDAKTLVERELELAINHEAKTLIRIMFKGLTYENYQAYLDDCGSIKKLRERIEIL
;
A
#
# COMPACT_ATOMS: atom_id res chain seq x y z
N MET A 1 5.10 -32.20 -24.01
CA MET A 1 5.35 -31.89 -22.58
C MET A 1 5.60 -30.38 -22.48
N ALA A 2 4.65 -29.62 -21.94
CA ALA A 2 4.83 -28.17 -21.78
C ALA A 2 5.85 -27.92 -20.65
N GLN A 3 7.02 -27.42 -20.99
CA GLN A 3 7.96 -26.88 -20.00
C GLN A 3 7.27 -25.69 -19.34
N THR A 4 6.77 -25.87 -18.13
CA THR A 4 6.39 -24.77 -17.25
C THR A 4 7.63 -23.93 -17.01
N LYS A 5 7.79 -22.84 -17.78
CA LYS A 5 8.76 -21.78 -17.48
C LYS A 5 8.58 -21.44 -16.00
N LYS A 6 9.53 -21.83 -15.16
CA LYS A 6 9.55 -21.41 -13.75
C LYS A 6 9.52 -19.89 -13.76
N LYS A 7 8.39 -19.31 -13.33
CA LYS A 7 8.21 -17.86 -13.16
C LYS A 7 9.41 -17.40 -12.33
N GLN A 8 10.31 -16.63 -12.93
CA GLN A 8 11.53 -16.19 -12.29
C GLN A 8 11.11 -15.41 -11.04
N GLN A 9 11.52 -15.89 -9.87
CA GLN A 9 11.06 -15.32 -8.62
C GLN A 9 11.68 -13.93 -8.50
N LYS A 10 10.85 -12.89 -8.52
CA LYS A 10 11.30 -11.50 -8.39
C LYS A 10 12.06 -11.34 -7.08
N ASN A 11 13.27 -10.84 -7.18
CA ASN A 11 14.14 -10.61 -6.02
C ASN A 11 14.16 -9.14 -5.62
N TYR A 12 13.09 -8.39 -5.91
CA TYR A 12 12.93 -6.99 -5.55
C TYR A 12 11.53 -6.71 -4.99
N THR A 13 11.41 -5.62 -4.22
CA THR A 13 10.14 -5.09 -3.72
C THR A 13 10.22 -3.58 -3.54
N LEU A 14 9.07 -2.94 -3.54
CA LEU A 14 8.89 -1.53 -3.26
C LEU A 14 8.49 -1.33 -1.80
N LYS A 15 9.09 -0.34 -1.15
CA LYS A 15 8.64 0.13 0.15
C LYS A 15 8.40 1.62 0.11
N LYS A 16 7.21 2.06 0.53
CA LYS A 16 6.88 3.48 0.68
C LYS A 16 7.27 3.94 2.09
N ILE A 17 8.08 4.98 2.19
CA ILE A 17 8.50 5.61 3.46
C ILE A 17 8.43 7.13 3.25
N ASN A 18 7.76 7.86 4.13
CA ASN A 18 7.62 9.33 4.05
C ASN A 18 7.19 9.83 2.65
N ASN A 19 6.18 9.18 2.08
CA ASN A 19 5.65 9.45 0.74
C ASN A 19 6.64 9.28 -0.43
N ARG A 20 7.77 8.60 -0.21
CA ARG A 20 8.75 8.25 -1.25
C ARG A 20 8.85 6.74 -1.40
N TYR A 21 9.05 6.28 -2.63
CA TYR A 21 9.27 4.87 -2.92
C TYR A 21 10.75 4.54 -2.88
N TYR A 22 11.06 3.40 -2.27
CA TYR A 22 12.40 2.87 -2.11
C TYR A 22 12.46 1.45 -2.64
N VAL A 23 13.52 1.14 -3.38
CA VAL A 23 13.72 -0.18 -3.97
C VAL A 23 14.57 -1.02 -3.04
N TYR A 24 14.07 -2.21 -2.72
CA TYR A 24 14.80 -3.23 -1.98
C TYR A 24 14.92 -4.47 -2.84
N THR A 25 16.05 -5.16 -2.70
CA THR A 25 16.26 -6.49 -3.26
C THR A 25 16.41 -7.51 -2.15
N TRP A 26 16.13 -8.77 -2.43
CA TRP A 26 16.35 -9.84 -1.47
C TRP A 26 17.02 -11.04 -2.10
N SER A 27 17.79 -11.77 -1.32
CA SER A 27 18.33 -13.07 -1.71
C SER A 27 17.99 -14.10 -0.64
N TYR A 28 17.50 -15.26 -1.09
CA TYR A 28 17.21 -16.38 -0.20
C TYR A 28 18.49 -16.99 0.36
N ILE A 29 18.55 -17.17 1.68
CA ILE A 29 19.63 -17.88 2.35
C ILE A 29 19.15 -19.32 2.60
N LYS A 30 19.83 -20.30 2.00
CA LYS A 30 19.56 -21.72 2.26
C LYS A 30 19.77 -22.05 3.74
N LYS A 31 18.97 -22.95 4.30
CA LYS A 31 19.00 -23.30 5.74
C LYS A 31 20.40 -23.69 6.23
N GLU A 32 21.15 -24.43 5.40
CA GLU A 32 22.54 -24.86 5.65
C GLU A 32 23.54 -23.70 5.77
N ASN A 33 23.26 -22.55 5.15
CA ASN A 33 24.13 -21.38 5.13
C ASN A 33 23.69 -20.29 6.11
N ARG A 34 22.64 -20.53 6.91
CA ARG A 34 22.16 -19.55 7.89
C ARG A 34 23.02 -19.66 9.13
N ILE A 35 23.61 -18.54 9.55
CA ILE A 35 24.18 -18.44 10.89
C ILE A 35 23.00 -18.44 11.88
N LYS A 36 23.19 -19.03 13.07
CA LYS A 36 22.14 -19.10 14.11
C LYS A 36 21.50 -17.71 14.26
N ASP A 37 20.18 -17.67 14.22
CA ASP A 37 19.33 -16.46 14.30
C ASP A 37 19.24 -15.56 13.03
N GLU A 38 19.83 -15.95 11.90
CA GLU A 38 19.63 -15.21 10.64
C GLU A 38 18.22 -15.39 10.03
N LYS A 39 17.69 -14.28 9.51
CA LYS A 39 16.43 -14.25 8.76
C LYS A 39 16.57 -15.05 7.44
N ARG A 40 15.47 -15.67 7.00
CA ARG A 40 15.37 -16.46 5.74
C ARG A 40 15.87 -15.72 4.48
N PHE A 41 15.82 -14.39 4.50
CA PHE A 41 16.14 -13.53 3.38
C PHE A 41 17.13 -12.44 3.81
N ASN A 42 18.15 -12.22 2.99
CA ASN A 42 19.03 -11.06 3.11
C ASN A 42 18.43 -9.93 2.26
N TRP A 43 18.12 -8.79 2.88
CA TRP A 43 17.56 -7.62 2.21
C TRP A 43 18.65 -6.59 1.91
N LYS A 44 18.71 -6.11 0.68
CA LYS A 44 19.64 -5.06 0.24
C LYS A 44 18.88 -3.86 -0.30
N TYR A 45 19.12 -2.70 0.30
CA TYR A 45 18.61 -1.42 -0.17
C TYR A 45 19.30 -1.01 -1.47
N ARG A 46 18.52 -0.55 -2.47
CA ARG A 46 19.03 -0.13 -3.79
C ARG A 46 18.96 1.38 -4.02
N GLY A 47 18.36 2.14 -3.12
CA GLY A 47 18.17 3.58 -3.30
C GLY A 47 16.69 3.96 -3.43
N PRO A 48 16.42 5.27 -3.48
CA PRO A 48 15.08 5.77 -3.75
C PRO A 48 14.73 5.59 -5.23
N LEU A 49 13.44 5.51 -5.54
CA LEU A 49 12.95 5.27 -6.90
C LEU A 49 13.29 6.41 -7.87
N ASP A 50 13.30 7.65 -7.40
CA ASP A 50 13.73 8.84 -8.14
C ASP A 50 15.26 8.96 -8.27
N GLY A 51 16.02 7.99 -7.76
CA GLY A 51 17.49 7.96 -7.80
C GLY A 51 18.05 6.59 -8.19
N ASP A 52 18.99 6.08 -7.39
CA ASP A 52 19.71 4.84 -7.71
C ASP A 52 18.81 3.60 -7.76
N GLY A 53 17.68 3.62 -7.04
CA GLY A 53 16.65 2.59 -7.13
C GLY A 53 16.02 2.54 -8.53
N GLY A 54 15.69 3.70 -9.11
CA GLY A 54 15.16 3.80 -10.48
C GLY A 54 16.16 3.30 -11.52
N LYS A 55 17.43 3.72 -11.42
CA LYS A 55 18.50 3.24 -12.30
C LYS A 55 18.72 1.73 -12.22
N PHE A 56 18.46 1.12 -11.06
CA PHE A 56 18.50 -0.34 -10.92
C PHE A 56 17.33 -0.99 -11.68
N ILE A 57 16.12 -0.45 -11.54
CA ILE A 57 14.92 -0.96 -12.23
C ILE A 57 15.05 -0.88 -13.74
N GLU A 58 15.57 0.23 -14.28
CA GLU A 58 15.78 0.41 -15.72
C GLU A 58 16.71 -0.62 -16.37
N LYS A 59 17.57 -1.27 -15.57
CA LYS A 59 18.48 -2.33 -16.03
C LYS A 59 17.86 -3.73 -15.98
N LEU A 60 16.64 -3.87 -15.47
CA LEU A 60 15.92 -5.15 -15.44
C LEU A 60 15.38 -5.49 -16.84
N GLU A 61 14.94 -6.73 -17.02
CA GLU A 61 14.26 -7.12 -18.24
C GLU A 61 12.94 -6.35 -18.42
N ILE A 62 12.54 -6.12 -19.66
CA ILE A 62 11.31 -5.35 -19.99
C ILE A 62 10.08 -5.89 -19.25
N VAL A 63 9.98 -7.21 -19.09
CA VAL A 63 8.87 -7.85 -18.37
C VAL A 63 8.88 -7.48 -16.88
N ASP A 64 10.06 -7.45 -16.26
CA ASP A 64 10.23 -7.04 -14.87
C ASP A 64 9.92 -5.55 -14.70
N ILE A 65 10.38 -4.70 -15.60
CA ILE A 65 10.08 -3.27 -15.61
C ILE A 65 8.58 -3.03 -15.67
N LYS A 66 7.87 -3.68 -16.60
CA LYS A 66 6.41 -3.58 -16.72
C LYS A 66 5.73 -3.98 -15.42
N THR A 67 6.14 -5.12 -14.85
CA THR A 67 5.51 -5.62 -13.63
C THR A 67 5.82 -4.73 -12.42
N PHE A 68 7.01 -4.12 -12.38
CA PHE A 68 7.36 -3.12 -11.37
C PHE A 68 6.46 -1.89 -11.46
N TRP A 69 6.27 -1.32 -12.65
CA TRP A 69 5.41 -0.16 -12.82
C TRP A 69 3.92 -0.46 -12.56
N SER A 70 3.45 -1.69 -12.85
CA SER A 70 2.13 -2.13 -12.42
C SER A 70 1.97 -2.13 -10.89
N GLU A 71 3.01 -2.53 -10.15
CA GLU A 71 3.02 -2.49 -8.68
C GLU A 71 3.02 -1.04 -8.16
N VAL A 72 3.81 -0.15 -8.76
CA VAL A 72 3.79 1.29 -8.44
C VAL A 72 2.39 1.85 -8.63
N HIS A 73 1.83 1.70 -9.83
CA HIS A 73 0.53 2.25 -10.19
C HIS A 73 -0.59 1.71 -9.28
N PHE A 74 -0.58 0.40 -9.00
CA PHE A 74 -1.56 -0.21 -8.10
C PHE A 74 -1.50 0.39 -6.68
N ASN A 75 -0.30 0.61 -6.14
CA ASN A 75 -0.13 1.20 -4.83
C ASN A 75 -0.52 2.69 -4.81
N GLU A 76 -0.19 3.46 -5.85
CA GLU A 76 -0.60 4.86 -5.99
C GLU A 76 -2.12 5.00 -6.01
N VAL A 77 -2.81 4.15 -6.77
CA VAL A 77 -4.27 4.12 -6.81
C VAL A 77 -4.84 3.84 -5.42
N LYS A 78 -4.31 2.84 -4.69
CA LYS A 78 -4.76 2.53 -3.33
C LYS A 78 -4.56 3.69 -2.36
N ASP A 79 -3.41 4.37 -2.46
CA ASP A 79 -3.10 5.51 -1.60
C ASP A 79 -4.01 6.71 -1.92
N ASN A 80 -4.28 6.96 -3.21
CA ASN A 80 -5.21 8.01 -3.63
C ASN A 80 -6.63 7.74 -3.11
N GLU A 81 -7.11 6.50 -3.20
CA GLU A 81 -8.41 6.12 -2.65
C GLU A 81 -8.41 6.18 -1.11
N PHE A 82 -7.31 5.84 -0.45
CA PHE A 82 -7.20 5.99 0.99
C PHE A 82 -7.36 7.45 1.41
N HIS A 83 -6.64 8.37 0.76
CA HIS A 83 -6.75 9.80 1.03
C HIS A 83 -8.16 10.34 0.77
N ARG A 84 -8.81 9.89 -0.32
CA ARG A 84 -10.20 10.26 -0.62
C ARG A 84 -11.15 9.82 0.50
N ILE A 85 -11.12 8.53 0.86
CA ILE A 85 -11.99 7.95 1.90
C ILE A 85 -11.74 8.65 3.24
N THR A 86 -10.48 8.85 3.62
CA THR A 86 -10.13 9.58 4.84
C THR A 86 -10.73 10.99 4.83
N SER A 87 -10.62 11.72 3.71
CA SER A 87 -11.22 13.06 3.58
C SER A 87 -12.75 13.04 3.70
N GLU A 88 -13.41 12.02 3.17
CA GLU A 88 -14.87 11.87 3.26
C GLU A 88 -15.30 11.54 4.70
N LEU A 89 -14.58 10.65 5.39
CA LEU A 89 -14.84 10.32 6.80
C LEU A 89 -14.65 11.55 7.71
N TYR A 90 -13.65 12.39 7.47
CA TYR A 90 -13.51 13.69 8.15
C TYR A 90 -14.70 14.62 7.90
N GLY A 91 -15.34 14.51 6.74
CA GLY A 91 -16.52 15.29 6.36
C GLY A 91 -17.84 14.77 6.92
N SER A 92 -17.88 13.52 7.40
CA SER A 92 -19.07 12.85 7.91
C SER A 92 -19.70 13.57 9.12
N VAL A 93 -21.03 13.45 9.26
CA VAL A 93 -21.77 14.02 10.39
C VAL A 93 -21.26 13.44 11.70
N GLN A 94 -21.05 12.12 11.75
CA GLN A 94 -20.57 11.41 12.94
C GLN A 94 -19.22 11.95 13.44
N PHE A 95 -18.29 12.26 12.53
CA PHE A 95 -17.01 12.83 12.92
C PHE A 95 -17.16 14.27 13.43
N LYS A 96 -17.94 15.10 12.73
CA LYS A 96 -18.20 16.48 13.13
C LYS A 96 -18.84 16.57 14.52
N ASP A 97 -19.79 15.68 14.82
CA ASP A 97 -20.44 15.61 16.13
C ASP A 97 -19.43 15.25 17.24
N ARG A 98 -18.52 14.31 16.98
CA ARG A 98 -17.46 13.94 17.93
C ARG A 98 -16.46 15.07 18.16
N VAL A 99 -16.10 15.82 17.11
CA VAL A 99 -15.25 17.02 17.23
C VAL A 99 -15.96 18.14 18.00
N ALA A 100 -17.26 18.32 17.79
CA ALA A 100 -18.06 19.29 18.55
C ALA A 100 -18.11 18.92 20.05
N ALA A 101 -18.33 17.64 20.37
CA ALA A 101 -18.29 17.15 21.75
C ALA A 101 -16.90 17.35 22.39
N LEU A 102 -15.83 17.14 21.63
CA LEU A 102 -14.46 17.41 22.07
C LEU A 102 -14.20 18.87 22.41
N ASN A 103 -14.67 19.78 21.56
CA ASN A 103 -14.50 21.22 21.77
C ASN A 103 -15.24 21.73 23.02
N ALA A 104 -16.26 20.99 23.49
CA ALA A 104 -16.97 21.29 24.73
C ALA A 104 -16.23 20.81 25.99
N MET A 105 -15.13 20.05 25.86
CA MET A 105 -14.34 19.59 27.00
C MET A 105 -13.44 20.72 27.56
N ALA A 106 -13.42 20.88 28.88
CA ALA A 106 -12.73 21.99 29.56
C ALA A 106 -11.19 21.84 29.65
N ALA A 107 -10.64 20.63 29.44
CA ALA A 107 -9.21 20.34 29.64
C ALA A 107 -8.48 20.04 28.32
N ASN A 108 -7.43 20.81 28.04
CA ASN A 108 -6.65 20.71 26.79
C ASN A 108 -5.88 19.38 26.61
N ASP A 109 -5.39 18.77 27.69
CA ASP A 109 -4.64 17.51 27.61
C ASP A 109 -5.54 16.33 27.23
N ALA A 110 -6.76 16.29 27.80
CA ALA A 110 -7.77 15.30 27.43
C ALA A 110 -8.21 15.48 25.98
N LYS A 111 -8.33 16.72 25.52
CA LYS A 111 -8.68 17.05 24.12
C LYS A 111 -7.66 16.50 23.13
N THR A 112 -6.36 16.72 23.38
CA THR A 112 -5.27 16.25 22.50
C THR A 112 -5.24 14.72 22.39
N LEU A 113 -5.48 14.01 23.49
CA LEU A 113 -5.52 12.54 23.47
C LEU A 113 -6.68 12.02 22.62
N VAL A 114 -7.87 12.55 22.82
CA VAL A 114 -9.07 12.08 22.10
C VAL A 114 -9.04 12.50 20.62
N GLU A 115 -8.47 13.67 20.28
CA GLU A 115 -8.20 14.05 18.88
C GLU A 115 -7.33 12.99 18.18
N ARG A 116 -6.26 12.52 18.82
CA ARG A 116 -5.43 11.43 18.27
C ARG A 116 -6.20 10.12 18.14
N GLU A 117 -7.03 9.77 19.11
CA GLU A 117 -7.84 8.54 19.04
C GLU A 117 -8.85 8.61 17.88
N LEU A 118 -9.44 9.78 17.63
CA LEU A 118 -10.32 9.99 16.49
C LEU A 118 -9.59 9.89 15.15
N GLU A 119 -8.42 10.49 15.02
CA GLU A 119 -7.58 10.35 13.81
C GLU A 119 -7.20 8.88 13.56
N LEU A 120 -6.84 8.16 14.63
CA LEU A 120 -6.53 6.73 14.55
C LEU A 120 -7.75 5.91 14.11
N ALA A 121 -8.94 6.22 14.63
CA ALA A 121 -10.19 5.57 14.25
C ALA A 121 -10.52 5.79 12.77
N ILE A 122 -10.44 7.02 12.27
CA ILE A 122 -10.61 7.33 10.83
C ILE A 122 -9.61 6.55 9.99
N ASN A 123 -8.34 6.60 10.35
CA ASN A 123 -7.30 5.91 9.59
C ASN A 123 -7.52 4.39 9.58
N HIS A 124 -8.02 3.83 10.67
CA HIS A 124 -8.36 2.41 10.75
C HIS A 124 -9.56 2.06 9.86
N GLU A 125 -10.61 2.88 9.88
CA GLU A 125 -11.81 2.70 9.06
C GLU A 125 -11.49 2.83 7.57
N ALA A 126 -10.76 3.87 7.16
CA ALA A 126 -10.30 4.06 5.79
C ALA A 126 -9.45 2.87 5.30
N LYS A 127 -8.54 2.34 6.14
CA LYS A 127 -7.77 1.12 5.80
C LYS A 127 -8.66 -0.10 5.61
N THR A 128 -9.72 -0.22 6.41
CA THR A 128 -10.69 -1.32 6.33
C THR A 128 -11.47 -1.23 5.02
N LEU A 129 -11.97 -0.05 4.66
CA LEU A 129 -12.68 0.19 3.40
C LEU A 129 -11.77 -0.08 2.20
N ILE A 130 -10.50 0.35 2.22
CA ILE A 130 -9.54 0.03 1.14
C ILE A 130 -9.33 -1.48 1.00
N ARG A 131 -9.24 -2.22 2.10
CA ARG A 131 -9.11 -3.69 2.05
C ARG A 131 -10.34 -4.35 1.41
N ILE A 132 -11.54 -3.83 1.67
CA ILE A 132 -12.79 -4.31 1.07
C ILE A 132 -12.83 -3.96 -0.42
N MET A 133 -12.58 -2.69 -0.76
CA MET A 133 -12.58 -2.18 -2.13
C MET A 133 -11.66 -2.99 -3.06
N PHE A 134 -10.43 -3.26 -2.61
CA PHE A 134 -9.42 -4.01 -3.37
C PHE A 134 -9.37 -5.50 -3.04
N LYS A 135 -10.40 -6.06 -2.40
CA LYS A 135 -10.42 -7.48 -2.02
C LYS A 135 -10.24 -8.37 -3.26
N GLY A 136 -9.30 -9.31 -3.17
CA GLY A 136 -8.96 -10.25 -4.26
C GLY A 136 -8.09 -9.66 -5.37
N LEU A 137 -7.76 -8.36 -5.31
CA LEU A 137 -6.86 -7.72 -6.27
C LEU A 137 -5.42 -7.69 -5.75
N THR A 138 -4.50 -7.97 -6.65
CA THR A 138 -3.06 -7.80 -6.52
C THR A 138 -2.57 -6.96 -7.70
N TYR A 139 -1.36 -6.40 -7.63
CA TYR A 139 -0.81 -5.68 -8.78
C TYR A 139 -0.73 -6.56 -10.06
N GLU A 140 -0.62 -7.89 -9.90
CA GLU A 140 -0.51 -8.83 -11.02
C GLU A 140 -1.84 -8.99 -11.77
N ASN A 141 -2.96 -8.99 -11.06
CA ASN A 141 -4.29 -9.17 -11.66
C ASN A 141 -5.06 -7.85 -11.83
N TYR A 142 -4.55 -6.76 -11.25
CA TYR A 142 -5.19 -5.45 -11.34
C TYR A 142 -5.23 -4.91 -12.78
N GLN A 143 -4.17 -5.12 -13.57
CA GLN A 143 -4.19 -4.71 -14.97
C GLN A 143 -5.24 -5.51 -15.76
N ALA A 144 -5.30 -6.82 -15.56
CA ALA A 144 -6.32 -7.66 -16.19
C ALA A 144 -7.75 -7.23 -15.79
N TYR A 145 -7.95 -6.82 -14.53
CA TYR A 145 -9.21 -6.24 -14.10
C TYR A 145 -9.56 -4.96 -14.87
N LEU A 146 -8.61 -4.06 -15.08
CA LEU A 146 -8.84 -2.84 -15.86
C LEU A 146 -9.14 -3.16 -17.35
N ASP A 147 -8.40 -4.10 -17.92
CA ASP A 147 -8.55 -4.51 -19.32
C ASP A 147 -9.91 -5.19 -19.57
N ASP A 148 -10.45 -5.92 -18.58
CA ASP A 148 -11.77 -6.56 -18.62
C ASP A 148 -12.91 -5.60 -18.21
N CYS A 149 -12.87 -4.36 -18.70
CA CYS A 149 -13.85 -3.31 -18.43
C CYS A 149 -14.02 -2.95 -16.93
N GLY A 150 -13.09 -3.34 -16.07
CA GLY A 150 -13.03 -2.88 -14.68
C GLY A 150 -12.72 -1.39 -14.59
N SER A 151 -13.03 -0.78 -13.45
CA SER A 151 -12.66 0.61 -13.20
C SER A 151 -12.62 0.91 -11.72
N ILE A 152 -11.89 1.95 -11.33
CA ILE A 152 -11.90 2.44 -9.95
C ILE A 152 -13.31 2.80 -9.50
N LYS A 153 -14.15 3.34 -10.40
CA LYS A 153 -15.56 3.63 -10.11
C LYS A 153 -16.31 2.37 -9.66
N LYS A 154 -16.18 1.28 -10.41
CA LYS A 154 -16.77 -0.03 -10.06
C LYS A 154 -16.20 -0.60 -8.76
N LEU A 155 -14.93 -0.34 -8.44
CA LEU A 155 -14.36 -0.75 -7.14
C LEU A 155 -14.95 0.05 -5.99
N ARG A 156 -15.20 1.36 -6.17
CA ARG A 156 -15.81 2.22 -5.14
C ARG A 156 -17.21 1.76 -4.77
N GLU A 157 -17.98 1.22 -5.71
CA GLU A 157 -19.32 0.64 -5.47
C GLU A 157 -19.30 -0.55 -4.49
N ARG A 158 -18.13 -1.12 -4.16
CA ARG A 158 -17.98 -2.21 -3.17
C ARG A 158 -17.96 -1.73 -1.73
N ILE A 159 -17.86 -0.43 -1.51
CA ILE A 159 -17.81 0.18 -0.20
C ILE A 159 -18.90 1.23 -0.09
N GLU A 160 -19.51 1.33 1.09
CA GLU A 160 -20.41 2.42 1.44
C GLU A 160 -19.67 3.30 2.45
N ILE A 161 -19.71 4.61 2.22
CA ILE A 161 -19.13 5.62 3.11
C ILE A 161 -20.31 6.40 3.65
N LEU A 162 -20.49 6.35 4.97
CA LEU A 162 -21.63 6.93 5.70
C LEU A 162 -21.52 8.44 5.85
#